data_AF-A0A2S8YR39-F1
#
_entry.id   AF-A0A2S8YR39-F1
#
_cell.length_a   1.000
_cell.length_b   1.000
_cell.length_c   1.000
_cell.angle_alpha   90.00
_cell.angle_beta   90.00
_cell.angle_gamma   90.00
#
_symmetry.space_group_name_H-M   'P 1'
#
loop_
_entity.id
_entity.type
_entity.pdbx_description
1 polymer ?
#
loop_
_entity_poly.entity_id
_entity_poly.type
_entity_poly.pdbx_seq_one_letter_code
_entity_poly.pdbx_strand_id
1 'polypeptide(L)'
;MSLQNRKARPVPLEQYEDYGDIPPEGVDLEEVELIWWTVAPRMSKKELRKRLKMVADGYRDAGRFRYAAVSDAQGRGRYPRGVINVLKQVLKPRGLMPLDTSDDVLYVQVEIWHLCISKALEWCPPNALPRKLRGMKVEADLGL
;
A
#
# COMPACT_ATOMS: atom_id res chain seq x y z
N MET A 1 -16.78 -20.10 31.38
CA MET A 1 -16.37 -19.49 30.09
C MET A 1 -14.86 -19.42 30.08
N SER A 2 -14.19 -20.25 29.27
CA SER A 2 -12.74 -20.34 29.23
C SER A 2 -12.16 -19.14 28.47
N LEU A 3 -11.31 -18.35 29.13
CA LEU A 3 -10.40 -17.38 28.53
C LEU A 3 -9.35 -18.16 27.72
N GLN A 4 -9.75 -18.76 26.61
CA GLN A 4 -8.81 -19.31 25.65
C GLN A 4 -8.09 -18.13 25.01
N ASN A 5 -6.91 -17.85 25.57
CA ASN A 5 -5.68 -17.55 24.84
C ASN A 5 -5.96 -17.01 23.43
N ARG A 6 -6.32 -15.72 23.32
CA ARG A 6 -6.16 -14.97 22.08
C ARG A 6 -4.66 -14.84 21.83
N LYS A 7 -4.00 -15.92 21.43
CA LYS A 7 -2.71 -15.82 20.74
C LYS A 7 -2.97 -14.84 19.61
N ALA A 8 -2.29 -13.70 19.64
CA ALA A 8 -2.31 -12.75 18.53
C ALA A 8 -2.02 -13.59 17.27
N ARG A 9 -2.96 -13.59 16.31
CA ARG A 9 -2.68 -14.26 15.05
C ARG A 9 -1.48 -13.53 14.45
N PRO A 10 -0.45 -14.26 13.98
CA PRO A 10 0.68 -13.62 13.31
C PRO A 10 0.16 -12.72 12.18
N VAL A 11 0.86 -11.61 11.97
CA VAL A 11 0.49 -10.70 10.89
C VAL A 11 0.67 -11.49 9.59
N PRO A 12 -0.33 -11.51 8.69
CA PRO A 12 -0.17 -12.21 7.43
C PRO A 12 1.11 -11.75 6.72
N LEU A 13 1.79 -12.70 6.08
CA LEU A 13 3.02 -12.50 5.30
C LEU A 13 4.30 -12.30 6.13
N GLU A 14 4.23 -12.35 7.46
CA GLU A 14 5.41 -12.21 8.35
C GLU A 14 6.52 -13.25 8.08
N GLN A 15 6.19 -14.38 7.44
CA GLN A 15 7.15 -15.41 7.05
C GLN A 15 8.03 -15.04 5.83
N TYR A 16 7.65 -14.03 5.05
CA TYR A 16 8.41 -13.58 3.89
C TYR A 16 9.39 -12.48 4.30
N GLU A 17 10.56 -12.43 3.65
CA GLU A 17 11.47 -11.29 3.74
C GLU A 17 10.72 -10.02 3.33
N ASP A 18 10.81 -8.98 4.17
CA ASP A 18 10.07 -7.73 4.04
C ASP A 18 8.57 -7.92 3.77
N TYR A 19 7.98 -9.00 4.32
CA TYR A 19 6.57 -9.37 4.15
C TYR A 19 6.17 -9.62 2.69
N GLY A 20 7.16 -9.82 1.81
CA GLY A 20 6.98 -9.94 0.37
C GLY A 20 6.65 -8.61 -0.32
N ASP A 21 6.77 -7.48 0.37
CA ASP A 21 6.62 -6.15 -0.21
C ASP A 21 7.91 -5.68 -0.89
N ILE A 22 7.80 -4.70 -1.78
CA ILE A 22 8.92 -4.10 -2.49
C ILE A 22 8.70 -2.58 -2.47
N PRO A 23 9.22 -1.87 -1.46
CA PRO A 23 9.13 -0.41 -1.38
C PRO A 23 9.80 0.31 -2.57
N PRO A 24 9.42 1.58 -2.85
CA PRO A 24 10.16 2.44 -3.76
C PRO A 24 11.60 2.65 -3.30
N GLU A 25 12.50 2.95 -4.24
CA GLU A 25 13.89 3.28 -3.91
C GLU A 25 13.96 4.46 -2.93
N GLY A 26 14.81 4.32 -1.90
CA GLY A 26 14.99 5.33 -0.85
C GLY A 26 13.91 5.37 0.23
N VAL A 27 12.85 4.55 0.12
CA VAL A 27 11.77 4.44 1.11
C VAL A 27 11.83 3.08 1.80
N ASP A 28 11.86 3.08 3.12
CA ASP A 28 11.86 1.84 3.90
C ASP A 28 10.43 1.32 4.12
N LEU A 29 10.26 0.02 4.42
CA LEU A 29 8.94 -0.59 4.57
C LEU A 29 8.11 0.06 5.69
N GLU A 30 8.75 0.41 6.81
CA GLU A 30 8.14 1.14 7.93
C GLU A 30 7.64 2.53 7.50
N GLU A 31 8.31 3.16 6.54
CA GLU A 31 7.92 4.45 6.00
C GLU A 31 6.70 4.34 5.08
N VAL A 32 6.65 3.28 4.25
CA VAL A 32 5.45 2.96 3.45
C VAL A 32 4.25 2.71 4.36
N GLU A 33 4.45 1.93 5.42
CA GLU A 33 3.44 1.68 6.45
C GLU A 33 2.97 2.98 7.08
N LEU A 34 3.89 3.84 7.52
CA LEU A 34 3.58 5.14 8.11
C LEU A 34 2.79 6.04 7.15
N ILE A 35 3.14 6.08 5.86
CA ILE A 35 2.42 6.85 4.84
C ILE A 35 0.96 6.39 4.79
N TRP A 36 0.70 5.09 4.65
CA TRP A 36 -0.66 4.58 4.55
C TRP A 36 -1.47 4.76 5.83
N TRP A 37 -0.86 4.54 7.00
CA TRP A 37 -1.50 4.82 8.29
C TRP A 37 -1.75 6.31 8.53
N THR A 38 -0.96 7.19 7.91
CA THR A 38 -1.18 8.64 7.94
C THR A 38 -2.33 9.05 7.02
N VAL A 39 -2.43 8.49 5.82
CA VAL A 39 -3.49 8.82 4.86
C VAL A 39 -4.85 8.26 5.28
N ALA A 40 -4.89 7.01 5.76
CA ALA A 40 -6.13 6.28 6.02
C ALA A 40 -7.18 7.01 6.89
N PRO A 41 -6.83 7.62 8.04
CA PRO A 41 -7.82 8.32 8.87
C PRO A 41 -8.23 9.70 8.32
N ARG A 42 -7.47 10.26 7.37
CA ARG A 42 -7.65 11.64 6.89
C ARG A 42 -8.57 11.74 5.67
N MET A 43 -8.89 10.62 5.05
CA MET A 43 -9.67 10.59 3.82
C MET A 43 -10.86 9.65 3.96
N SER A 44 -12.02 10.08 3.47
CA SER A 44 -13.13 9.15 3.32
C SER A 44 -12.78 8.07 2.30
N LYS A 45 -13.35 6.87 2.44
CA LYS A 45 -13.18 5.78 1.46
C LYS A 45 -13.54 6.22 0.03
N LYS A 46 -14.55 7.09 -0.12
CA LYS A 46 -14.98 7.64 -1.42
C LYS A 46 -13.90 8.50 -2.05
N GLU A 47 -13.30 9.41 -1.27
CA GLU A 47 -12.24 10.28 -1.75
C GLU A 47 -10.95 9.51 -2.04
N LEU A 48 -10.56 8.58 -1.16
CA LEU A 48 -9.41 7.71 -1.41
C LEU A 48 -9.57 6.91 -2.71
N ARG A 49 -10.76 6.34 -2.94
CA ARG A 49 -11.08 5.62 -4.19
C ARG A 49 -10.97 6.54 -5.40
N LYS A 50 -11.50 7.76 -5.33
CA LYS A 50 -11.43 8.74 -6.43
C LYS A 50 -9.97 9.03 -6.80
N ARG A 51 -9.11 9.32 -5.81
CA ARG A 51 -7.71 9.66 -6.07
C ARG A 51 -6.91 8.47 -6.59
N LEU A 52 -7.02 7.30 -5.97
CA LEU A 52 -6.35 6.09 -6.45
C LEU A 52 -6.82 5.69 -7.85
N LYS A 53 -8.10 5.90 -8.17
CA LYS A 53 -8.62 5.70 -9.51
C LYS A 53 -7.94 6.61 -10.52
N MET A 54 -7.72 7.89 -10.20
CA MET A 54 -6.98 8.79 -11.10
C MET A 54 -5.54 8.31 -11.36
N VAL A 55 -4.86 7.79 -10.34
CA VAL A 55 -3.52 7.20 -10.48
C VAL A 55 -3.56 5.99 -11.40
N ALA A 56 -4.49 5.06 -11.14
CA ALA A 56 -4.64 3.86 -11.95
C ALA A 56 -5.08 4.16 -13.40
N ASP A 57 -5.93 5.18 -13.60
CA ASP A 57 -6.39 5.61 -14.92
C ASP A 57 -5.25 6.23 -15.75
N GLY A 58 -4.30 6.91 -15.12
CA GLY A 58 -3.11 7.48 -15.76
C GLY A 58 -1.96 6.48 -15.99
N TYR A 59 -2.03 5.31 -15.35
CA TYR A 59 -1.00 4.29 -15.43
C TYR A 59 -1.04 3.53 -16.76
N ARG A 60 0.12 3.41 -17.41
CA ARG A 60 0.35 2.55 -18.56
C ARG A 60 1.37 1.49 -18.15
N ASP A 61 0.94 0.23 -18.22
CA ASP A 61 1.82 -0.89 -17.89
C ASP A 61 3.01 -0.93 -18.86
N ALA A 62 4.22 -0.84 -18.32
CA ALA A 62 5.45 -0.90 -19.08
C ALA A 62 5.87 -2.36 -19.41
N GLY A 63 5.05 -3.36 -19.08
CA GLY A 63 5.34 -4.77 -19.29
C GLY A 63 6.29 -5.36 -18.24
N ARG A 64 6.42 -4.71 -17.08
CA ARG A 64 7.23 -5.21 -15.96
C ARG A 64 6.36 -5.99 -14.98
N PHE A 65 6.52 -7.31 -14.98
CA PHE A 65 5.70 -8.24 -14.18
C PHE A 65 6.30 -8.54 -12.79
N ARG A 66 6.64 -7.50 -12.02
CA ARG A 66 7.02 -7.65 -10.60
C ARG A 66 5.83 -7.36 -9.71
N TYR A 67 5.68 -8.13 -8.64
CA TYR A 67 4.55 -8.06 -7.73
C TYR A 67 5.00 -8.01 -6.28
N ALA A 68 4.35 -7.15 -5.48
CA ALA A 68 4.53 -7.04 -4.04
C ALA A 68 3.33 -7.68 -3.33
N ALA A 69 3.58 -8.50 -2.32
CA ALA A 69 2.55 -9.06 -1.45
C ALA A 69 2.13 -7.98 -0.43
N VAL A 70 0.86 -7.58 -0.43
CA VAL A 70 0.39 -6.46 0.40
C VAL A 70 -0.60 -6.87 1.48
N SER A 71 -1.30 -7.99 1.30
CA SER A 71 -2.25 -8.52 2.27
C SER A 71 -2.63 -9.96 1.95
N ASP A 72 -3.36 -10.61 2.83
CA ASP A 72 -4.14 -11.80 2.50
C ASP A 72 -5.43 -11.46 1.72
N ALA A 73 -6.18 -12.49 1.33
CA ALA A 73 -7.44 -12.40 0.60
C ALA A 73 -8.52 -11.55 1.32
N GLN A 74 -8.47 -11.49 2.64
CA GLN A 74 -9.39 -10.72 3.49
C GLN A 74 -8.93 -9.27 3.71
N GLY A 75 -7.77 -8.88 3.18
CA GLY A 75 -7.18 -7.56 3.30
C GLY A 75 -6.47 -7.32 4.64
N ARG A 76 -6.05 -8.38 5.33
CA ARG A 76 -5.22 -8.31 6.54
C ARG A 76 -3.75 -8.35 6.13
N GLY A 77 -2.92 -7.55 6.78
CA GLY A 77 -1.49 -7.39 6.48
C GLY A 77 -0.95 -6.20 7.29
N ARG A 78 0.15 -5.58 6.84
CA ARG A 78 0.74 -4.41 7.50
C ARG A 78 -0.07 -3.12 7.30
N TYR A 79 -0.76 -3.01 6.18
CA TYR A 79 -1.46 -1.78 5.80
C TYR A 79 -2.89 -1.71 6.34
N PRO A 80 -3.46 -0.49 6.48
CA PRO A 80 -4.86 -0.32 6.85
C PRO A 80 -5.78 -1.09 5.92
N ARG A 81 -6.57 -2.02 6.48
CA ARG A 81 -7.54 -2.83 5.72
C ARG A 81 -8.48 -2.00 4.84
N GLY A 82 -8.82 -0.79 5.29
CA GLY A 82 -9.61 0.17 4.50
C GLY A 82 -8.93 0.58 3.19
N VAL A 83 -7.62 0.82 3.22
CA VAL A 83 -6.80 1.17 2.05
C VAL A 83 -6.73 -0.02 1.10
N ILE A 84 -6.39 -1.21 1.60
CA ILE A 84 -6.30 -2.44 0.80
C ILE A 84 -7.62 -2.74 0.07
N ASN A 85 -8.75 -2.60 0.77
CA ASN A 85 -10.05 -2.79 0.14
C ASN A 85 -10.34 -1.79 -0.97
N VAL A 86 -9.90 -0.53 -0.84
CA VAL A 86 -10.05 0.47 -1.89
C VAL A 86 -9.12 0.16 -3.07
N LEU A 87 -7.86 -0.20 -2.82
CA LEU A 87 -6.92 -0.64 -3.87
C LEU A 87 -7.50 -1.82 -4.64
N LYS A 88 -8.04 -2.83 -3.95
CA LYS A 88 -8.72 -3.98 -4.58
C LYS A 88 -9.87 -3.57 -5.50
N GLN A 89 -10.66 -2.57 -5.10
CA GLN A 89 -11.76 -2.05 -5.94
C GLN A 89 -11.27 -1.31 -7.19
N VAL A 90 -10.09 -0.69 -7.13
CA VAL A 90 -9.54 0.14 -8.21
C VAL A 90 -8.66 -0.67 -9.16
N LEU A 91 -7.80 -1.53 -8.61
CA LEU A 91 -6.71 -2.20 -9.33
C LEU A 91 -7.11 -3.60 -9.83
N LYS A 92 -7.93 -4.35 -9.09
CA LYS A 92 -8.34 -5.70 -9.50
C LYS A 92 -9.04 -5.73 -10.86
N PRO A 93 -10.00 -4.84 -11.18
CA PRO A 93 -10.64 -4.83 -12.50
C PRO A 93 -9.68 -4.55 -13.68
N ARG A 94 -8.49 -4.04 -13.38
CA ARG A 94 -7.43 -3.73 -14.35
C ARG A 94 -6.37 -4.83 -14.44
N GLY A 95 -6.50 -5.93 -13.68
CA GLY A 95 -5.49 -6.98 -13.60
C GLY A 95 -4.24 -6.60 -12.79
N LEU A 96 -4.24 -5.45 -12.11
CA LEU A 96 -3.07 -4.88 -11.42
C LEU A 96 -2.92 -5.35 -9.96
N MET A 97 -3.88 -6.15 -9.48
CA MET A 97 -3.89 -6.67 -8.12
C MET A 97 -4.38 -8.13 -8.10
N PRO A 98 -3.57 -9.08 -8.59
CA PRO A 98 -3.95 -10.49 -8.63
C PRO A 98 -4.05 -11.08 -7.22
N LEU A 99 -4.93 -12.08 -7.07
CA LEU A 99 -5.02 -12.92 -5.89
C LEU A 99 -4.40 -14.26 -6.23
N ASP A 100 -3.38 -14.67 -5.49
CA ASP A 100 -2.94 -16.05 -5.51
C ASP A 100 -3.92 -16.89 -4.67
N THR A 101 -4.54 -17.88 -5.31
CA THR A 101 -5.54 -18.75 -4.70
C THR A 101 -4.92 -19.92 -3.95
N SER A 102 -3.64 -20.26 -4.14
CA SER A 102 -3.01 -21.32 -3.34
C SER A 102 -2.67 -20.82 -1.94
N ASP A 103 -2.17 -19.58 -1.87
CA ASP A 103 -1.60 -19.02 -0.64
C ASP A 103 -2.52 -17.96 -0.01
N ASP A 104 -3.66 -17.67 -0.64
CA ASP A 104 -4.61 -16.61 -0.26
C ASP A 104 -3.93 -15.23 -0.13
N VAL A 105 -2.93 -14.94 -0.97
CA VAL A 105 -2.15 -13.70 -0.95
C VAL A 105 -2.61 -12.73 -2.04
N LEU A 106 -2.90 -11.49 -1.66
CA LEU A 106 -3.14 -10.38 -2.57
C LEU A 106 -1.82 -9.70 -2.91
N TYR A 107 -1.53 -9.70 -4.20
CA TYR A 107 -0.37 -9.04 -4.77
C TYR A 107 -0.78 -7.75 -5.47
N VAL A 108 0.11 -6.77 -5.54
CA VAL A 108 -0.04 -5.56 -6.36
C VAL A 108 1.16 -5.47 -7.30
N GLN A 109 0.94 -5.12 -8.56
CA GLN A 109 2.06 -4.87 -9.47
C GLN A 109 2.92 -3.71 -8.92
N VAL A 110 4.24 -3.92 -8.86
CA VAL A 110 5.18 -3.05 -8.16
C VAL A 110 5.17 -1.61 -8.67
N GLU A 111 5.08 -1.38 -9.99
CA GLU A 111 5.16 -0.02 -10.54
C GLU A 111 3.94 0.82 -10.16
N ILE A 112 2.72 0.27 -10.28
CA ILE A 112 1.53 0.96 -9.79
C ILE A 112 1.51 1.08 -8.27
N TRP A 113 2.09 0.11 -7.55
CA TRP A 113 2.24 0.19 -6.10
C TRP A 113 3.11 1.39 -5.69
N HIS A 114 4.27 1.54 -6.32
CA HIS A 114 5.17 2.68 -6.11
C HIS A 114 4.49 4.01 -6.42
N LEU A 115 3.78 4.10 -7.55
CA LEU A 115 3.02 5.31 -7.91
C LEU A 115 1.94 5.65 -6.87
N CYS A 116 1.26 4.63 -6.32
CA CYS A 116 0.27 4.84 -5.26
C CYS A 116 0.93 5.33 -3.97
N ILE A 117 2.11 4.79 -3.60
CA ILE A 117 2.87 5.23 -2.43
C ILE A 117 3.34 6.68 -2.59
N SER A 118 3.94 7.03 -3.74
CA SER A 118 4.38 8.40 -4.02
C SER A 118 3.20 9.39 -3.93
N LYS A 119 2.05 9.03 -4.51
CA LYS A 119 0.85 9.87 -4.43
C LYS A 119 0.26 9.93 -3.02
N ALA A 120 0.31 8.84 -2.25
CA ALA A 120 -0.09 8.84 -0.85
C ALA A 120 0.80 9.75 -0.01
N LEU A 121 2.11 9.79 -0.26
CA LEU A 121 3.05 10.71 0.37
C LEU A 121 2.70 12.18 0.11
N GLU A 122 2.30 12.53 -1.12
CA GLU A 122 1.80 13.87 -1.45
C GLU A 122 0.57 14.26 -0.63
N TRP A 123 -0.29 13.30 -0.27
CA TRP A 123 -1.51 13.55 0.51
C TRP A 123 -1.27 13.65 2.02
N CYS A 124 -0.09 13.25 2.50
CA CYS A 124 0.27 13.38 3.90
C CYS A 124 0.49 14.87 4.27
N PRO A 125 -0.01 15.32 5.45
CA PRO A 125 0.27 16.67 5.90
C PRO A 125 1.75 16.79 6.30
N PRO A 126 2.39 17.95 6.07
CA PRO A 126 3.83 18.11 6.29
C PRO A 126 4.28 17.73 7.70
N ASN A 127 3.48 18.08 8.72
CA ASN A 127 3.82 17.84 10.13
C ASN A 127 3.61 16.39 10.62
N ALA A 128 2.98 15.51 9.83
CA ALA A 128 2.79 14.11 10.21
C ALA A 128 3.90 13.18 9.73
N LEU A 129 4.85 13.70 8.94
CA LEU A 129 5.94 12.92 8.37
C LEU A 129 7.27 13.19 9.08
N PRO A 130 8.14 12.17 9.25
CA PRO A 130 9.54 12.33 9.63
C PRO A 130 10.31 13.25 8.66
N ARG A 131 11.46 13.75 9.11
CA ARG A 131 12.29 14.68 8.31
C ARG A 131 12.68 14.11 6.94
N LYS A 132 13.03 12.81 6.87
CA LYS A 132 13.39 12.11 5.62
C LYS A 132 12.24 12.17 4.60
N LEU A 133 11.07 11.68 4.95
CA LEU A 133 9.87 11.71 4.09
C LEU A 133 9.40 13.13 3.72
N ARG A 134 9.57 14.10 4.63
CA ARG A 134 9.34 15.51 4.28
C ARG A 134 10.31 15.99 3.20
N GLY A 135 11.59 15.65 3.31
CA GLY A 135 12.61 15.96 2.31
C GLY A 135 12.25 15.41 0.94
N MET A 136 11.93 14.11 0.87
CA MET A 136 11.52 13.45 -0.37
C MET A 136 10.29 14.10 -1.02
N LYS A 137 9.32 14.51 -0.20
CA LYS A 137 8.15 15.23 -0.70
C LYS A 137 8.53 16.58 -1.33
N VAL A 138 9.44 17.33 -0.71
CA VAL A 138 9.94 18.60 -1.27
C VAL A 138 10.74 18.37 -2.55
N GLU A 139 11.60 17.35 -2.60
CA GLU A 139 12.37 16.99 -3.80
C GLU A 139 11.43 16.65 -4.97
N ALA A 140 10.41 15.84 -4.72
CA ALA A 140 9.38 15.51 -5.70
C ALA A 140 8.59 16.74 -6.18
N ASP A 141 8.23 17.66 -5.28
CA ASP A 141 7.56 18.93 -5.63
C ASP A 141 8.46 19.85 -6.49
N LEU A 142 9.78 19.74 -6.34
CA LEU A 142 10.79 20.49 -7.12
C LEU A 142 11.22 19.77 -8.42
N GLY A 143 10.78 18.54 -8.65
CA GLY A 143 11.16 17.73 -9.82
C GLY A 143 12.62 17.26 -9.79
N LEU A 144 13.18 17.08 -8.59
CA LEU A 144 14.56 16.65 -8.35
C LEU A 144 14.67 15.15 -8.07
#